data_AF-A0AAW1TZX3-F1
#
_entry.id   AF-A0AAW1TZX3-F1
#
_cell.length_a   1.000
_cell.length_b   1.000
_cell.length_c   1.000
_cell.angle_alpha   90.00
_cell.angle_beta   90.00
_cell.angle_gamma   90.00
#
_symmetry.space_group_name_H-M   'P 1'
#
loop_
_entity.id
_entity.type
_entity.pdbx_description
1 polymer ?
#
loop_
_entity_poly.entity_id
_entity_poly.type
_entity_poly.pdbx_seq_one_letter_code
_entity_poly.pdbx_strand_id
1 'polypeptide(L)'
;MECENLLEKRIVEKSNENTSSNNNKVKRDNSLRYQLSDVGPYLVYIDSIDPNIKYLSQMIVGKLIFRNDKKIAENVINIKKSGIKRVVVEMRTFISANLFLLSNLLKDKK
;
A
#
# COMPACT_ATOMS: atom_id res chain seq x y z
N MET A 1 10.39 -13.56 -14.06
CA MET A 1 9.95 -12.92 -15.33
C MET A 1 8.44 -12.66 -15.40
N GLU A 2 7.58 -13.38 -14.66
CA GLU A 2 6.11 -13.15 -14.72
C GLU A 2 5.62 -11.92 -13.91
N CYS A 3 6.34 -11.48 -12.88
CA CYS A 3 5.90 -10.38 -12.02
C CYS A 3 6.11 -8.98 -12.62
N GLU A 4 7.12 -8.80 -13.47
CA GLU A 4 7.38 -7.51 -14.16
C GLU A 4 6.24 -7.18 -15.13
N ASN A 5 5.77 -8.19 -15.85
CA ASN A 5 4.64 -8.09 -16.77
C ASN A 5 3.31 -7.67 -16.10
N LEU A 6 3.12 -7.94 -14.81
CA LEU A 6 1.91 -7.55 -14.06
C LEU A 6 1.92 -6.07 -13.66
N LEU A 7 3.09 -5.49 -13.39
CA LEU A 7 3.23 -4.06 -13.13
C LEU A 7 3.10 -3.26 -14.41
N GLU A 8 3.71 -3.71 -15.50
CA GLU A 8 3.62 -3.06 -16.81
C GLU A 8 2.19 -3.11 -17.38
N LYS A 9 1.49 -4.25 -17.33
CA LYS A 9 0.08 -4.33 -17.77
C LYS A 9 -0.83 -3.35 -17.03
N ARG A 10 -0.65 -3.17 -15.72
CA ARG A 10 -1.46 -2.24 -14.91
C ARG A 10 -1.18 -0.77 -15.20
N ILE A 11 0.01 -0.44 -15.68
CA ILE A 11 0.40 0.93 -16.08
C ILE A 11 -0.18 1.25 -17.46
N VAL A 12 -0.18 0.29 -18.39
CA VAL A 12 -0.66 0.51 -19.77
C VAL A 12 -2.19 0.66 -19.85
N GLU A 13 -2.96 -0.11 -19.08
CA GLU A 13 -4.43 -0.09 -19.13
C GLU A 13 -5.09 1.22 -18.64
N LYS A 14 -4.37 2.12 -17.98
CA LYS A 14 -4.92 3.39 -17.46
C LYS A 14 -4.71 4.61 -18.36
N SER A 15 -4.12 4.43 -19.54
CA SER A 15 -3.68 5.54 -20.40
C SER A 15 -4.77 6.10 -21.32
N ASN A 16 -5.83 5.35 -21.60
CA ASN A 16 -6.81 5.72 -22.61
C ASN A 16 -8.23 5.66 -22.05
N GLU A 17 -8.66 6.74 -21.40
CA GLU A 17 -10.06 7.15 -21.37
C GLU A 17 -10.12 8.62 -20.94
N ASN A 18 -10.16 9.51 -21.93
CA ASN A 18 -10.48 10.92 -21.78
C ASN A 18 -11.95 11.11 -22.17
N THR A 19 -12.84 11.33 -21.20
CA THR A 19 -14.09 12.07 -21.43
C THR A 19 -14.55 12.75 -20.13
N SER A 20 -14.96 14.00 -20.29
CA SER A 20 -15.24 15.04 -19.29
C SER A 20 -16.08 14.65 -18.07
N SER A 21 -15.59 15.02 -16.88
CA SER A 21 -16.40 15.73 -15.88
C SER A 21 -15.54 16.34 -14.78
N ASN A 22 -15.85 17.60 -14.46
CA ASN A 22 -15.35 18.35 -13.31
C ASN A 22 -15.39 17.50 -12.04
N ASN A 23 -14.23 17.20 -11.46
CA ASN A 23 -14.05 16.98 -10.03
C ASN A 23 -12.55 17.01 -9.72
N ASN A 24 -12.18 17.83 -8.75
CA ASN A 24 -10.82 18.08 -8.24
C ASN A 24 -9.80 16.99 -8.61
N LYS A 25 -8.99 17.31 -9.63
CA LYS A 25 -7.82 16.53 -10.05
C LYS A 25 -6.80 16.57 -8.92
N VAL A 26 -6.97 15.73 -7.91
CA VAL A 26 -5.83 15.19 -7.16
C VAL A 26 -5.03 14.46 -8.21
N LYS A 27 -4.01 15.13 -8.78
CA LYS A 27 -2.97 14.48 -9.55
C LYS A 27 -2.42 13.39 -8.64
N ARG A 28 -2.92 12.17 -8.78
CA ARG A 28 -2.25 10.99 -8.22
C ARG A 28 -0.98 10.90 -9.03
N ASP A 29 0.07 11.50 -8.50
CA ASP A 29 1.42 11.19 -8.92
C ASP A 29 1.53 9.67 -8.78
N ASN A 30 1.46 8.97 -9.91
CA ASN A 30 1.63 7.53 -10.00
C ASN A 30 3.12 7.17 -9.84
N SER A 31 3.93 8.05 -9.26
CA SER A 31 5.29 7.74 -8.88
C SER A 31 5.25 6.74 -7.73
N LEU A 32 5.66 5.51 -8.02
CA LEU A 32 5.93 4.51 -7.00
C LEU A 32 6.85 5.13 -5.94
N ARG A 33 6.54 4.91 -4.65
CA ARG A 33 7.36 5.45 -3.55
C ARG A 33 8.76 4.83 -3.55
N TYR A 34 8.83 3.53 -3.86
CA TYR A 34 10.05 2.75 -3.85
C TYR A 34 10.44 2.33 -5.26
N GLN A 35 11.75 2.26 -5.53
CA GLN A 35 12.33 1.85 -6.79
C GLN A 35 13.16 0.57 -6.63
N LEU A 36 13.53 -0.06 -7.74
CA LEU A 36 14.34 -1.28 -7.75
C LEU A 36 15.75 -1.05 -7.17
N SER A 37 16.30 0.15 -7.35
CA SER A 37 17.63 0.55 -6.86
C SER A 37 17.67 0.81 -5.35
N ASP A 38 16.50 0.96 -4.70
CA ASP A 38 16.42 1.22 -3.27
C ASP A 38 16.81 -0.03 -2.48
N VAL A 39 17.59 0.14 -1.40
CA VAL A 39 17.99 -0.95 -0.52
C VAL A 39 16.97 -1.10 0.63
N GLY A 40 16.38 -2.29 0.75
CA GLY A 40 15.40 -2.61 1.79
C GLY A 40 15.99 -2.81 3.20
N PRO A 41 15.13 -3.04 4.22
CA PRO A 41 13.69 -3.28 4.11
C PRO A 41 12.87 -2.02 3.84
N TYR A 42 11.73 -2.18 3.17
CA TYR A 42 10.88 -1.06 2.76
C TYR A 42 9.77 -0.82 3.80
N LEU A 43 9.67 0.41 4.32
CA LEU A 43 8.81 0.71 5.46
C LEU A 43 7.50 1.36 5.04
N VAL A 44 6.36 0.74 5.33
CA VAL A 44 5.05 1.35 5.10
C VAL A 44 4.40 1.71 6.42
N TYR A 45 4.17 3.01 6.61
CA TYR A 45 3.49 3.53 7.79
C TYR A 45 1.99 3.54 7.57
N ILE A 46 1.26 2.98 8.54
CA ILE A 46 -0.19 2.93 8.60
C ILE A 46 -0.63 3.74 9.79
N ASP A 47 -1.35 4.81 9.50
CA ASP A 47 -2.00 5.66 10.49
C ASP A 47 -3.49 5.36 10.53
N SER A 48 -4.05 5.25 11.73
CA SER A 48 -5.49 5.25 11.87
C SER A 48 -6.03 6.67 11.75
N ILE A 49 -7.06 6.83 10.91
CA ILE A 49 -7.79 8.08 10.75
C ILE A 49 -8.93 8.24 11.78
N ASP A 50 -9.24 7.19 12.54
CA ASP A 50 -10.31 7.23 13.55
C ASP A 50 -9.87 8.10 14.75
N PRO A 51 -10.55 9.22 15.03
CA PRO A 51 -10.25 10.05 16.19
C PRO A 51 -10.49 9.30 17.51
N ASN A 52 -11.38 8.32 17.54
CA ASN A 52 -11.80 7.61 18.75
C ASN A 52 -10.93 6.39 19.08
N ILE A 53 -10.14 5.88 18.12
CA ILE A 53 -9.26 4.75 18.39
C ILE A 53 -8.23 5.13 19.47
N LYS A 54 -8.11 4.31 20.52
CA LYS A 54 -7.10 4.55 21.58
C LYS A 54 -5.69 4.18 21.12
N TYR A 55 -5.56 3.08 20.39
CA TYR A 55 -4.29 2.67 19.78
C TYR A 55 -4.53 1.76 18.57
N LEU A 56 -3.61 1.80 17.61
CA LEU A 56 -3.63 0.90 16.47
C LEU A 56 -2.85 -0.38 16.80
N SER A 57 -3.53 -1.53 16.82
CA SER A 57 -2.91 -2.82 17.13
C SER A 57 -2.23 -3.42 15.89
N GLN A 58 -0.98 -3.85 16.07
CA GLN A 58 -0.22 -4.61 15.07
C GLN A 58 -0.96 -5.87 14.61
N MET A 59 -1.63 -6.57 15.53
CA MET A 59 -2.36 -7.80 15.21
C MET A 59 -3.56 -7.52 14.29
N ILE A 60 -4.26 -6.39 14.49
CA ILE A 60 -5.37 -5.99 13.62
C ILE A 60 -4.86 -5.73 12.22
N VAL A 61 -3.77 -4.97 12.10
CA VAL A 61 -3.10 -4.70 10.83
C VAL A 61 -2.66 -6.00 10.14
N GLY A 62 -2.01 -6.92 10.87
CA GLY A 62 -1.57 -8.20 10.32
C GLY A 62 -2.74 -9.05 9.81
N LYS A 63 -3.84 -9.13 10.57
CA LYS A 63 -5.06 -9.83 10.13
C LYS A 63 -5.65 -9.20 8.87
N LEU A 64 -5.67 -7.86 8.79
CA LEU A 64 -6.17 -7.14 7.62
C LEU A 64 -5.34 -7.45 6.37
N ILE A 65 -4.01 -7.39 6.49
CA ILE A 65 -3.09 -7.70 5.39
C ILE A 65 -3.31 -9.14 4.91
N PHE A 66 -3.30 -10.09 5.84
CA PHE A 66 -3.45 -11.52 5.55
C PHE A 66 -4.77 -11.86 4.84
N ARG A 67 -5.88 -11.23 5.24
CA ARG A 67 -7.21 -11.49 4.66
C ARG A 67 -7.40 -10.91 3.27
N ASN A 68 -6.73 -9.81 2.95
CA ASN A 68 -6.97 -9.09 1.69
C ASN A 68 -6.02 -9.53 0.57
N ASP A 69 -4.75 -9.78 0.88
CA ASP A 69 -3.78 -10.18 -0.14
C ASP A 69 -2.68 -11.07 0.46
N LYS A 70 -2.76 -12.37 0.16
CA LYS A 70 -1.79 -13.37 0.63
C LYS A 70 -0.39 -13.12 0.09
N LYS A 71 -0.25 -12.60 -1.14
CA LYS A 71 1.06 -12.31 -1.75
C LYS A 71 1.74 -11.16 -1.03
N ILE A 72 0.98 -10.13 -0.63
CA ILE A 72 1.51 -9.05 0.20
C ILE A 72 1.90 -9.60 1.58
N ALA A 73 1.05 -10.42 2.20
CA ALA A 73 1.31 -10.99 3.52
C ALA A 73 2.60 -11.82 3.59
N GLU A 74 2.89 -12.63 2.57
CA GLU A 74 4.11 -13.42 2.44
C GLU A 74 5.39 -12.56 2.34
N ASN A 75 5.25 -11.30 1.93
CA ASN A 75 6.36 -10.35 1.83
C ASN A 75 6.53 -9.46 3.06
N VAL A 76 5.66 -9.58 4.08
CA VAL A 76 5.81 -8.87 5.34
C VAL A 76 6.94 -9.52 6.15
N ILE A 77 7.96 -8.73 6.50
CA ILE A 77 9.03 -9.13 7.41
C ILE A 77 8.59 -8.92 8.85
N ASN A 78 7.99 -7.76 9.14
CA ASN A 78 7.59 -7.40 10.49
C ASN A 78 6.46 -6.36 10.52
N ILE A 79 5.72 -6.32 11.63
CA ILE A 79 4.70 -5.31 11.91
C ILE A 79 4.97 -4.75 13.30
N LYS A 80 5.45 -3.51 13.38
CA LYS A 80 5.88 -2.87 14.62
C LYS A 80 5.03 -1.66 14.94
N LYS A 81 4.96 -1.30 16.22
CA LYS A 81 4.26 -0.11 16.69
C LYS A 81 5.25 1.04 16.57
N SER A 82 4.87 2.10 15.86
CA SER A 82 5.71 3.29 15.67
C SER A 82 5.10 4.53 16.36
N GLY A 83 3.88 4.43 16.87
CA GLY A 83 3.21 5.49 17.61
C GLY A 83 1.92 4.97 18.25
N ILE A 84 1.13 5.85 18.89
CA ILE A 84 -0.13 5.46 19.52
C ILE A 84 -1.10 4.91 18.47
N LYS A 85 -1.32 5.66 17.38
CA LYS A 85 -2.23 5.30 16.28
C LYS A 85 -1.48 4.89 15.00
N ARG A 86 -0.19 4.57 15.12
CA ARG A 86 0.70 4.30 14.00
C ARG A 86 1.37 2.94 14.12
N VAL A 87 1.29 2.16 13.05
CA VAL A 87 2.01 0.89 12.86
C VAL A 87 2.90 1.04 11.64
N VAL A 88 4.11 0.47 11.70
CA VAL A 88 5.01 0.34 10.56
C VAL A 88 5.04 -1.12 10.12
N VAL A 89 4.90 -1.34 8.82
CA VAL A 89 5.01 -2.66 8.20
C VAL A 89 6.29 -2.68 7.38
N GLU A 90 7.17 -3.61 7.72
CA GLU A 90 8.44 -3.83 7.04
C GLU A 90 8.22 -4.84 5.93
N MET A 91 8.48 -4.44 4.70
CA MET A 91 8.27 -5.26 3.51
C MET A 91 9.61 -5.70 2.92
N ARG A 92 9.65 -6.93 2.41
CA ARG A 92 10.84 -7.53 1.80
C ARG A 92 11.20 -6.92 0.46
N THR A 93 10.21 -6.55 -0.34
CA THR A 93 10.43 -6.09 -1.73
C THR A 93 9.77 -4.74 -1.98
N PHE A 94 10.41 -3.89 -2.79
CA PHE A 94 9.83 -2.60 -3.20
C PHE A 94 8.49 -2.80 -3.93
N ILE A 95 8.34 -3.90 -4.69
CA ILE A 95 7.10 -4.28 -5.36
C ILE A 95 5.98 -4.46 -4.33
N SER A 96 6.18 -5.29 -3.31
CA SER A 96 5.17 -5.51 -2.27
C SER A 96 4.84 -4.24 -1.49
N ALA A 97 5.84 -3.40 -1.18
CA ALA A 97 5.64 -2.13 -0.49
C ALA A 97 4.81 -1.15 -1.32
N ASN A 98 5.12 -1.00 -2.61
CA ASN A 98 4.36 -0.15 -3.51
C ASN A 98 2.95 -0.68 -3.77
N LEU A 99 2.79 -1.99 -4.00
CA LEU A 99 1.48 -2.61 -4.14
C LEU A 99 0.63 -2.39 -2.89
N PHE A 100 1.23 -2.52 -1.71
CA PHE A 100 0.56 -2.26 -0.44
C PHE A 100 0.13 -0.79 -0.30
N LEU A 101 0.97 0.18 -0.69
CA LEU A 101 0.62 1.60 -0.71
C LEU A 101 -0.49 1.94 -1.70
N LEU A 102 -0.49 1.30 -2.87
CA LEU A 102 -1.50 1.47 -3.90
C LEU A 102 -2.80 0.73 -3.58
N SER A 103 -2.75 -0.23 -2.68
CA SER A 103 -3.90 -1.04 -2.31
C SER A 103 -4.94 -0.17 -1.59
N ASN A 104 -6.21 -0.38 -1.92
CA ASN A 104 -7.32 0.20 -1.16
C ASN A 104 -7.56 -0.51 0.18
N LEU A 105 -6.63 -1.35 0.66
CA LEU A 105 -6.78 -2.09 1.93
C LEU A 105 -7.09 -1.16 3.12
N LEU A 106 -6.62 0.09 3.06
CA LEU A 106 -6.73 1.09 4.13
C LEU A 106 -7.72 2.22 3.83
N LYS A 107 -8.41 2.16 2.69
CA LYS A 107 -9.49 3.11 2.39
C LYS A 107 -10.80 2.42 2.72
N ASP A 108 -11.49 2.93 3.74
CA ASP A 108 -12.80 2.46 4.13
C ASP A 108 -13.68 2.26 2.88
N LYS A 109 -14.18 1.04 2.71
CA LYS A 109 -15.39 0.83 1.92
C LYS A 109 -16.49 1.55 2.71
N LYS A 110 -16.90 2.72 2.22
CA LYS A 110 -18.17 3.34 2.57
C LYS A 110 -19.31 2.32 2.45
#